data_AF-A0A2K5IGZ0-F1
#
_entry.id   AF-A0A2K5IGZ0-F1
#
_cell.length_a   1.000
_cell.length_b   1.000
_cell.length_c   1.000
_cell.angle_alpha   90.00
_cell.angle_beta   90.00
_cell.angle_gamma   90.00
#
_symmetry.space_group_name_H-M   'P 1'
#
loop_
_entity.id
_entity.type
_entity.pdbx_description
1 polymer ?
#
loop_
_entity_poly.entity_id
_entity_poly.type
_entity_poly.pdbx_seq_one_letter_code
_entity_poly.pdbx_strand_id
1 'polypeptide(L)'
;MIISIDKVAAIEALNDGELQKAIDLFADAIKLNPPLAILYAKRASVFVKLQKPNAAIRDCDRAVEINPDSAQPCKWRGKAHSLLGHWEAAHDLALVCKLDYDEDASATLKEVQPTAEKIAEHRKKYKQKCEEQESKERIEGVKKAREEHERAQRKEEYGSFPGGFLGGMSGNFPGRMPGMGGGMAGTAGLPGLNEILSDPEVMAAVQDPEVMVAFQDVAQNAANTSEYQSNPTVMNLISKSSAKFGRQA
;
A
#
# COMPACT_ATOMS: atom_id res chain seq x y z
N MET A 1 6.01 40.56 14.72
CA MET A 1 5.69 41.15 16.04
C MET A 1 4.35 40.66 16.58
N ILE A 2 3.27 40.62 15.79
CA ILE A 2 1.91 40.21 16.23
C ILE A 2 1.84 38.76 16.73
N ILE A 3 2.39 37.78 15.99
CA ILE A 3 2.40 36.35 16.40
C ILE A 3 3.08 36.12 17.76
N SER A 4 4.11 36.91 18.07
CA SER A 4 4.84 36.82 19.34
C SER A 4 4.01 37.35 20.51
N ILE A 5 3.14 38.33 20.27
CA ILE A 5 2.29 38.95 21.30
C ILE A 5 1.16 37.97 21.68
N ASP A 6 0.47 37.38 20.71
CA ASP A 6 -0.65 36.47 20.99
C ASP A 6 -0.19 35.18 21.67
N LYS A 7 1.00 34.66 21.29
CA LYS A 7 1.62 33.53 21.98
C LYS A 7 1.97 33.85 23.44
N VAL A 8 2.52 35.04 23.71
CA VAL A 8 2.88 35.44 25.07
C VAL A 8 1.64 35.62 25.92
N ALA A 9 0.62 36.31 25.42
CA ALA A 9 -0.67 36.48 26.09
C ALA A 9 -1.36 35.12 26.39
N ALA A 10 -1.27 34.16 25.46
CA ALA A 10 -1.81 32.81 25.68
C ALA A 10 -1.08 32.06 26.82
N ILE A 11 0.24 32.24 26.92
CA ILE A 11 1.05 31.64 27.99
C ILE A 11 0.77 32.31 29.33
N GLU A 12 0.61 33.63 29.36
CA GLU A 12 0.21 34.38 30.56
C GLU A 12 -1.15 33.91 31.07
N ALA A 13 -2.17 33.87 30.20
CA ALA A 13 -3.49 33.34 30.56
C ALA A 13 -3.44 31.90 31.08
N LEU A 14 -2.53 31.06 30.54
CA LEU A 14 -2.32 29.69 31.04
C LEU A 14 -1.69 29.67 32.45
N ASN A 15 -0.76 30.59 32.73
CA ASN A 15 -0.12 30.71 34.03
C ASN A 15 -1.08 31.26 35.09
N ASP A 16 -1.97 32.17 34.70
CA ASP A 16 -3.03 32.73 35.55
C ASP A 16 -4.19 31.77 35.80
N GLY A 17 -4.20 30.62 35.12
CA GLY A 17 -5.24 29.59 35.26
C GLY A 17 -6.51 29.88 34.45
N GLU A 18 -6.51 30.89 33.58
CA GLU A 18 -7.60 31.23 32.67
C GLU A 18 -7.62 30.26 31.46
N LEU A 19 -7.87 28.97 31.73
CA LEU A 19 -7.68 27.88 30.76
C LEU A 19 -8.49 28.06 29.47
N GLN A 20 -9.73 28.55 29.57
CA GLN A 20 -10.58 28.76 28.39
C GLN A 20 -10.05 29.90 27.51
N LYS A 21 -9.66 31.02 28.13
CA LYS A 21 -9.05 32.16 27.43
C LYS A 21 -7.73 31.76 26.78
N ALA A 22 -6.91 30.96 27.46
CA ALA A 22 -5.67 30.43 26.90
C ALA A 22 -5.94 29.59 25.63
N ILE A 23 -6.99 28.76 25.61
CA ILE A 23 -7.38 27.99 24.41
C ILE A 23 -7.72 28.92 23.25
N ASP A 24 -8.51 29.96 23.51
CA ASP A 24 -8.97 30.88 22.46
C ASP A 24 -7.77 31.67 21.90
N LEU A 25 -6.89 32.17 22.77
CA LEU A 25 -5.66 32.86 22.37
C LEU A 25 -4.71 31.93 21.59
N PHE A 26 -4.54 30.68 22.02
CA PHE A 26 -3.75 29.71 21.24
C PHE A 26 -4.41 29.39 19.90
N ALA A 27 -5.75 29.31 19.83
CA ALA A 27 -6.47 29.07 18.58
C ALA A 27 -6.26 30.22 17.59
N ASP A 28 -6.29 31.46 18.05
CA ASP A 28 -6.03 32.63 17.21
C ASP A 28 -4.57 32.69 16.78
N ALA A 29 -3.62 32.43 17.68
CA ALA A 29 -2.20 32.32 17.35
C ALA A 29 -1.93 31.22 16.29
N ILE A 30 -2.65 30.10 16.36
CA ILE A 30 -2.56 29.01 15.37
C ILE A 30 -3.10 29.44 14.01
N LYS A 31 -4.21 30.19 13.96
CA LYS A 31 -4.73 30.73 12.69
C LYS A 31 -3.71 31.66 12.02
N LEU A 32 -2.98 32.43 12.81
CA LEU A 32 -1.94 33.35 12.32
C LEU A 32 -0.65 32.63 11.91
N ASN A 33 -0.29 31.53 12.56
CA ASN A 33 0.90 30.73 12.23
C ASN A 33 0.65 29.21 12.37
N PRO A 34 0.01 28.58 11.36
CA PRO A 34 -0.32 27.15 11.39
C PRO A 34 0.86 26.16 11.47
N PRO A 35 2.07 26.42 10.94
CA PRO A 35 3.18 25.46 11.03
C PRO A 35 4.00 25.57 12.34
N LEU A 36 3.45 26.15 13.41
CA LEU A 36 4.18 26.32 14.67
C LEU A 36 3.80 25.26 15.71
N ALA A 37 4.55 24.14 15.73
CA ALA A 37 4.30 22.98 16.60
C ALA A 37 4.12 23.32 18.10
N ILE A 38 4.88 24.29 18.62
CA ILE A 38 4.81 24.68 20.02
C ILE A 38 3.43 25.24 20.43
N LEU A 39 2.68 25.88 19.51
CA LEU A 39 1.34 26.38 19.82
C LEU A 39 0.36 25.22 20.06
N TYR A 40 0.40 24.22 19.20
CA TYR A 40 -0.40 23.00 19.36
C TYR A 40 -0.04 22.24 20.64
N ALA A 41 1.26 22.06 20.92
CA ALA A 41 1.71 21.38 22.14
C ALA A 41 1.25 22.11 23.42
N LYS A 42 1.29 23.45 23.43
CA LYS A 42 0.83 24.24 24.58
C LYS A 42 -0.69 24.17 24.72
N ARG A 43 -1.46 24.29 23.63
CA ARG A 43 -2.92 24.14 23.66
C ARG A 43 -3.35 22.75 24.10
N ALA A 44 -2.64 21.70 23.66
CA ALA A 44 -2.85 20.33 24.13
C ALA A 44 -2.66 20.19 25.64
N SER A 45 -1.64 20.84 26.22
CA SER A 45 -1.45 20.86 27.68
C SER A 45 -2.65 21.47 28.43
N VAL A 46 -3.29 22.49 27.85
CA VAL A 46 -4.50 23.10 28.42
C VAL A 46 -5.69 22.15 28.32
N PHE A 47 -5.84 21.45 27.20
CA PHE A 47 -6.88 20.43 27.04
C PHE A 47 -6.71 19.25 28.02
N VAL A 48 -5.47 18.82 28.32
CA VAL A 48 -5.20 17.82 29.36
C VAL A 48 -5.64 18.34 30.73
N LYS A 49 -5.32 19.59 31.09
CA LYS A 49 -5.77 20.21 32.36
C LYS A 49 -7.29 20.27 32.48
N LEU A 50 -8.00 20.45 31.36
CA LEU A 50 -9.47 20.46 31.29
C LEU A 50 -10.10 19.07 31.14
N GLN A 51 -9.32 17.99 31.22
CA GLN A 51 -9.79 16.61 30.98
C GLN A 51 -10.51 16.44 29.64
N LYS A 52 -10.00 17.09 28.58
CA LYS A 52 -10.47 16.94 27.19
C LYS A 52 -9.44 16.16 26.35
N PRO A 53 -9.20 14.86 26.64
CA PRO A 53 -8.08 14.11 26.06
C PRO A 53 -8.14 13.97 24.54
N ASN A 54 -9.33 13.79 23.95
CA ASN A 54 -9.46 13.70 22.49
C ASN A 54 -9.03 14.99 21.76
N ALA A 55 -9.26 16.16 22.36
CA ALA A 55 -8.80 17.43 21.79
C ALA A 55 -7.28 17.58 21.95
N ALA A 56 -6.74 17.16 23.09
CA ALA A 56 -5.30 17.16 23.33
C ALA A 56 -4.55 16.24 22.36
N ILE A 57 -5.06 15.02 22.09
CA ILE A 57 -4.44 14.07 21.16
C ILE A 57 -4.35 14.67 19.75
N ARG A 58 -5.44 15.26 19.23
CA ARG A 58 -5.45 15.90 17.91
C ARG A 58 -4.39 16.99 17.77
N ASP A 59 -4.26 17.84 18.79
CA ASP A 59 -3.23 18.88 18.80
C ASP A 59 -1.81 18.29 18.91
N CYS A 60 -1.63 17.23 19.69
CA CYS A 60 -0.33 16.56 19.79
C CYS A 60 0.07 15.89 18.47
N ASP A 61 -0.86 15.19 17.80
CA ASP A 61 -0.62 14.56 16.50
C ASP A 61 -0.19 15.62 15.49
N ARG A 62 -0.90 16.75 15.44
CA ARG A 62 -0.52 17.86 14.57
C ARG A 62 0.85 18.43 14.91
N ALA A 63 1.19 18.55 16.19
CA ALA A 63 2.50 19.03 16.62
C ALA A 63 3.63 18.06 16.25
N VAL A 64 3.41 16.75 16.34
CA VAL A 64 4.36 15.70 15.92
C VAL A 64 4.53 15.69 14.40
N GLU A 65 3.46 15.87 13.63
CA GLU A 65 3.53 16.01 12.16
C GLU A 65 4.41 17.21 11.75
N ILE A 66 4.29 18.33 12.47
CA ILE A 66 5.04 19.56 12.17
C ILE A 66 6.50 19.44 12.63
N ASN A 67 6.74 18.89 13.83
CA ASN A 67 8.08 18.70 14.38
C ASN A 67 8.19 17.35 15.11
N PRO A 68 8.62 16.29 14.39
CA PRO A 68 8.77 14.94 14.93
C PRO A 68 9.80 14.83 16.06
N ASP A 69 10.79 15.72 16.09
CA ASP A 69 11.90 15.69 17.05
C ASP A 69 11.53 16.28 18.42
N SER A 70 10.32 16.82 18.57
CA SER A 70 9.88 17.43 19.82
C SER A 70 9.32 16.40 20.80
N ALA A 71 9.92 16.30 21.99
CA ALA A 71 9.42 15.45 23.07
C ALA A 71 8.14 15.97 23.75
N GLN A 72 7.88 17.28 23.66
CA GLN A 72 6.76 17.92 24.37
C GLN A 72 5.38 17.42 23.91
N PRO A 73 5.06 17.34 22.59
CA PRO A 73 3.83 16.71 22.11
C PRO A 73 3.64 15.29 22.61
N CYS A 74 4.67 14.45 22.58
CA CYS A 74 4.59 13.06 23.05
C CYS A 74 4.26 12.99 24.54
N LYS A 75 4.81 13.89 25.36
CA LYS A 75 4.46 13.99 26.80
C LYS A 75 2.96 14.26 27.00
N TRP A 76 2.39 15.21 26.28
CA TRP A 76 0.97 15.55 26.42
C TRP A 76 0.05 14.51 25.80
N ARG A 77 0.46 13.87 24.69
CA ARG A 77 -0.28 12.77 24.06
C ARG A 77 -0.34 11.54 24.96
N GLY A 78 0.79 11.17 25.57
CA GLY A 78 0.85 10.11 26.58
C GLY A 78 -0.09 10.36 27.75
N LYS A 79 -0.06 11.56 28.34
CA LYS A 79 -1.00 11.96 29.42
C LYS A 79 -2.47 11.90 28.97
N ALA A 80 -2.76 12.34 27.74
CA ALA A 80 -4.12 12.31 27.20
C ALA A 80 -4.63 10.88 26.95
N HIS A 81 -3.78 9.98 26.44
CA HIS A 81 -4.14 8.57 26.29
C HIS A 81 -4.32 7.87 27.64
N SER A 82 -3.53 8.21 28.66
CA SER A 82 -3.72 7.70 30.01
C SER A 82 -5.08 8.10 30.60
N LEU A 83 -5.53 9.33 30.34
CA LEU A 83 -6.88 9.78 30.74
C LEU A 83 -8.00 8.99 30.04
N LEU A 84 -7.75 8.45 28.85
CA LEU A 84 -8.69 7.58 28.13
C LEU A 84 -8.55 6.10 28.49
N GLY A 85 -7.57 5.73 29.31
CA GLY A 85 -7.21 4.33 29.56
C GLY A 85 -6.66 3.61 28.32
N HIS A 86 -6.18 4.36 27.32
CA HIS A 86 -5.65 3.80 26.08
C HIS A 86 -4.19 3.38 26.26
N TRP A 87 -3.84 2.21 25.74
CA TRP A 87 -2.47 1.65 25.76
C TRP A 87 -1.46 2.42 24.91
N GLU A 88 -1.94 3.24 23.97
CA GLU A 88 -1.11 4.10 23.12
C GLU A 88 -0.26 5.08 23.95
N ALA A 89 -0.69 5.39 25.18
CA ALA A 89 0.11 6.14 26.14
C ALA A 89 1.47 5.48 26.43
N ALA A 90 1.54 4.16 26.50
CA ALA A 90 2.77 3.46 26.87
C ALA A 90 3.89 3.68 25.84
N HIS A 91 3.56 3.80 24.56
CA HIS A 91 4.55 4.05 23.52
C HIS A 91 5.13 5.46 23.64
N ASP A 92 4.26 6.46 23.77
CA ASP A 92 4.66 7.86 23.89
C ASP A 92 5.42 8.13 25.19
N LEU A 93 4.96 7.57 26.31
CA LEU A 93 5.61 7.71 27.62
C LEU A 93 6.98 7.04 27.63
N ALA A 94 7.13 5.89 26.96
CA ALA A 94 8.44 5.25 26.81
C ALA A 94 9.40 6.10 25.95
N LEU A 95 8.92 6.77 24.91
CA LEU A 95 9.71 7.72 24.12
C LEU A 95 10.11 8.93 24.97
N VAL A 96 9.19 9.47 25.77
CA VAL A 96 9.48 10.57 26.70
C VAL A 96 10.59 10.16 27.65
N CYS A 97 10.46 9.05 28.39
CA CYS A 97 11.49 8.59 29.33
C CYS A 97 12.86 8.32 28.69
N LYS A 98 12.91 8.02 27.38
CA LYS A 98 14.16 7.87 26.63
C LYS A 98 14.80 9.21 26.26
N LEU A 99 13.99 10.21 25.93
CA LEU A 99 14.46 11.54 25.53
C LEU A 99 14.78 12.41 26.74
N ASP A 100 13.91 12.38 27.75
CA ASP A 100 14.03 13.14 28.99
C ASP A 100 13.39 12.33 30.14
N TYR A 101 14.16 12.04 31.17
CA TYR A 101 13.65 11.27 32.30
C TYR A 101 12.69 12.15 33.12
N ASP A 102 11.41 11.81 33.06
CA ASP A 102 10.34 12.47 33.79
C ASP A 102 9.69 11.44 34.75
N GLU A 103 9.72 11.73 36.05
CA GLU A 103 9.23 10.82 37.09
C GLU A 103 7.73 10.54 36.93
N ASP A 104 6.93 11.57 36.63
CA ASP A 104 5.50 11.42 36.36
C ASP A 104 5.25 10.51 35.15
N ALA A 105 6.00 10.71 34.06
CA ALA A 105 5.88 9.87 32.86
C ALA A 105 6.28 8.42 33.13
N SER A 106 7.34 8.21 33.92
CA SER A 106 7.83 6.89 34.33
C SER A 106 6.82 6.15 35.21
N ALA A 107 6.21 6.84 36.18
CA ALA A 107 5.14 6.28 37.01
C ALA A 107 3.93 5.86 36.16
N THR A 108 3.48 6.76 35.28
CA THR A 108 2.35 6.50 34.38
C THR A 108 2.64 5.34 33.42
N LEU A 109 3.89 5.23 32.93
CA LEU A 109 4.30 4.13 32.06
C LEU A 109 4.16 2.79 32.76
N LYS A 110 4.61 2.67 34.02
CA LYS A 110 4.49 1.41 34.79
C LYS A 110 3.04 0.94 34.94
N GLU A 111 2.09 1.87 35.05
CA GLU A 111 0.67 1.53 35.16
C GLU A 111 0.08 1.05 33.83
N VAL A 112 0.42 1.72 32.73
CA VAL A 112 -0.18 1.42 31.41
C VAL A 112 0.51 0.26 30.69
N GLN A 113 1.80 0.03 30.93
CA GLN A 113 2.63 -0.96 30.24
C GLN A 113 2.06 -2.39 30.23
N PRO A 114 1.64 -3.00 31.35
CA PRO A 114 1.11 -4.37 31.32
C PRO A 114 -0.18 -4.48 30.50
N THR A 115 -1.00 -3.43 30.52
CA THR A 115 -2.23 -3.36 29.72
C THR A 115 -1.89 -3.22 28.23
N ALA A 116 -0.88 -2.42 27.91
CA ALA A 116 -0.41 -2.25 26.53
C ALA A 116 0.17 -3.54 25.94
N GLU A 117 0.95 -4.29 26.71
CA GLU A 117 1.52 -5.57 26.29
C GLU A 117 0.43 -6.60 25.98
N LYS A 118 -0.54 -6.79 26.88
CA LYS A 118 -1.68 -7.71 26.65
C LYS A 118 -2.45 -7.39 25.38
N ILE A 119 -2.62 -6.10 25.08
CA ILE A 119 -3.39 -5.67 23.92
C ILE A 119 -2.57 -5.79 22.64
N ALA A 120 -1.26 -5.56 22.70
CA ALA A 120 -0.35 -5.85 21.60
C ALA A 120 -0.34 -7.35 21.26
N GLU A 121 -0.30 -8.22 22.26
CA GLU A 121 -0.39 -9.68 22.09
C GLU A 121 -1.72 -10.09 21.45
N HIS A 122 -2.84 -9.55 21.94
CA HIS A 122 -4.17 -9.81 21.38
C HIS A 122 -4.25 -9.38 19.91
N ARG A 123 -3.77 -8.17 19.59
CA ARG A 123 -3.73 -7.64 18.20
C ARG A 123 -2.87 -8.52 17.29
N LYS A 124 -1.70 -8.97 17.76
CA LYS A 124 -0.81 -9.88 17.03
C LYS A 124 -1.50 -11.21 16.73
N LYS A 125 -2.13 -11.82 17.74
CA LYS A 125 -2.87 -13.08 17.59
C LYS A 125 -4.04 -12.94 16.61
N TYR A 126 -4.77 -11.82 16.69
CA TYR A 126 -5.88 -11.55 15.78
C TYR A 126 -5.39 -11.37 14.33
N LYS A 127 -4.31 -10.59 14.12
CA LYS A 127 -3.70 -10.41 12.81
C LYS A 127 -3.23 -11.72 12.19
N GLN A 128 -2.55 -12.56 12.96
CA GLN A 128 -2.13 -13.90 12.51
C GLN A 128 -3.33 -14.76 12.09
N LYS A 129 -4.42 -14.73 12.86
CA LYS A 129 -5.64 -15.47 12.53
C LYS A 129 -6.28 -14.98 11.22
N CYS A 130 -6.32 -13.68 10.99
CA CYS A 130 -6.80 -13.10 9.72
C CYS A 130 -5.92 -13.51 8.54
N GLU A 131 -4.59 -13.37 8.68
CA GLU A 131 -3.63 -13.77 7.63
C GLU A 131 -3.68 -15.27 7.32
N GLU A 132 -3.82 -16.11 8.35
CA GLU A 132 -4.00 -17.55 8.19
C GLU A 132 -5.29 -17.85 7.43
N GLN A 133 -6.39 -17.16 7.76
CA GLN A 133 -7.67 -17.34 7.09
C GLN A 133 -7.62 -16.88 5.62
N GLU A 134 -7.03 -15.72 5.34
CA GLU A 134 -6.79 -15.25 3.97
C GLU A 134 -5.91 -16.21 3.16
N SER A 135 -4.87 -16.78 3.78
CA SER A 135 -4.01 -17.77 3.11
C SER A 135 -4.75 -19.06 2.80
N LYS A 136 -5.61 -19.54 3.72
CA LYS A 136 -6.45 -20.72 3.50
C LYS A 136 -7.46 -20.47 2.37
N GLU A 137 -8.12 -19.32 2.38
CA GLU A 137 -9.07 -18.93 1.32
C GLU A 137 -8.37 -18.81 -0.04
N ARG A 138 -7.15 -18.26 -0.08
CA ARG A 138 -6.33 -18.20 -1.30
C ARG A 138 -5.97 -19.60 -1.82
N ILE A 139 -5.50 -20.48 -0.94
CA ILE A 139 -5.15 -21.87 -1.29
C ILE A 139 -6.38 -22.62 -1.80
N GLU A 140 -7.53 -22.48 -1.12
CA GLU A 140 -8.78 -23.11 -1.51
C GLU A 140 -9.29 -22.57 -2.86
N GLY A 141 -9.19 -21.26 -3.09
CA GLY A 141 -9.52 -20.62 -4.36
C GLY A 141 -8.68 -21.17 -5.51
N VAL A 142 -7.37 -21.29 -5.33
CA VAL A 142 -6.46 -21.89 -6.34
C VAL A 142 -6.81 -23.35 -6.60
N LYS A 143 -7.10 -24.13 -5.54
CA LYS A 143 -7.48 -25.54 -5.69
C LYS A 143 -8.78 -25.69 -6.48
N LYS A 144 -9.80 -24.89 -6.16
CA LYS A 144 -11.09 -24.88 -6.87
C LYS A 144 -10.92 -24.50 -8.34
N ALA A 145 -10.16 -23.45 -8.63
CA ALA A 145 -9.87 -23.04 -10.01
C ALA A 145 -9.13 -24.13 -10.80
N ARG A 146 -8.17 -24.82 -10.17
CA ARG A 146 -7.46 -25.95 -10.78
C ARG A 146 -8.39 -27.12 -11.09
N GLU A 147 -9.25 -27.50 -10.14
CA GLU A 147 -10.24 -28.58 -10.35
C GLU A 147 -11.25 -28.24 -11.45
N GLU A 148 -11.70 -26.98 -11.52
CA GLU A 148 -12.60 -26.52 -12.58
C GLU A 148 -11.94 -26.55 -13.95
N HIS A 149 -10.69 -26.09 -14.04
CA HIS A 149 -9.91 -26.17 -15.27
C HIS A 149 -9.71 -27.62 -15.73
N GLU A 150 -9.37 -28.54 -14.83
CA GLU A 150 -9.23 -29.96 -15.15
C GLU A 150 -10.56 -30.60 -15.57
N ARG A 151 -11.68 -30.24 -14.94
CA ARG A 151 -13.02 -30.71 -15.35
C ARG A 151 -13.43 -30.16 -16.72
N ALA A 152 -13.08 -28.92 -17.04
CA ALA A 152 -13.31 -28.34 -18.36
C ALA A 152 -12.51 -29.10 -19.44
N GLN A 153 -11.23 -29.35 -19.19
CA GLN A 153 -10.38 -30.13 -20.09
C GLN A 153 -10.93 -31.55 -20.31
N ARG A 154 -11.33 -32.28 -19.27
CA ARG A 154 -11.93 -33.63 -19.44
C ARG A 154 -13.24 -33.62 -20.23
N LYS A 155 -14.06 -32.57 -20.11
CA LYS A 155 -15.30 -32.44 -20.88
C LYS A 155 -15.01 -32.19 -22.37
N GLU A 156 -13.99 -31.40 -22.67
CA GLU A 156 -13.52 -31.21 -24.05
C GLU A 156 -12.92 -32.49 -24.63
N GLU A 157 -12.18 -33.26 -23.82
CA GLU A 157 -11.58 -34.54 -24.22
C GLU A 157 -12.64 -35.63 -24.48
N TYR A 158 -13.68 -35.74 -23.64
CA TYR A 158 -14.83 -36.63 -23.85
C TYR A 158 -15.79 -36.18 -24.96
N GLY A 159 -15.77 -34.89 -25.33
CA GLY A 159 -16.50 -34.36 -26.49
C GLY A 159 -15.83 -34.66 -27.82
N SER A 160 -14.59 -35.17 -27.80
CA SER A 160 -13.78 -35.46 -28.98
C SER A 160 -13.76 -36.98 -29.27
N PHE A 161 -14.70 -37.42 -30.11
CA PHE A 161 -14.78 -38.66 -30.94
C PHE A 161 -15.65 -39.86 -30.48
N PRO A 162 -16.31 -40.62 -31.40
CA PRO A 162 -16.63 -40.35 -32.83
C PRO A 162 -18.10 -40.64 -33.23
N GLY A 163 -18.69 -39.82 -34.13
CA GLY A 163 -19.85 -40.24 -34.94
C GLY A 163 -20.70 -39.13 -35.54
N GLY A 164 -20.69 -38.97 -36.88
CA GLY A 164 -21.73 -38.24 -37.63
C GLY A 164 -21.24 -37.22 -38.65
N PHE A 165 -21.15 -37.66 -39.90
CA PHE A 165 -20.73 -37.00 -41.15
C PHE A 165 -21.62 -35.81 -41.60
N LEU A 166 -21.01 -34.85 -42.33
CA LEU A 166 -21.54 -33.85 -43.33
C LEU A 166 -21.26 -32.38 -42.96
N GLY A 167 -20.61 -31.53 -43.76
CA GLY A 167 -20.03 -31.69 -45.09
C GLY A 167 -19.39 -30.37 -45.61
N GLY A 168 -18.49 -30.50 -46.58
CA GLY A 168 -18.19 -29.50 -47.61
C GLY A 168 -17.12 -28.44 -47.32
N MET A 169 -15.87 -28.70 -47.72
CA MET A 169 -15.18 -27.96 -48.81
C MET A 169 -13.74 -28.45 -48.98
N SER A 170 -13.40 -28.77 -50.23
CA SER A 170 -12.16 -29.34 -50.73
C SER A 170 -11.15 -28.24 -51.14
N GLY A 171 -9.84 -28.52 -50.99
CA GLY A 171 -8.81 -27.65 -51.58
C GLY A 171 -7.36 -27.86 -51.13
N ASN A 172 -6.76 -29.00 -51.47
CA ASN A 172 -5.35 -29.22 -51.88
C ASN A 172 -4.13 -28.73 -51.04
N PHE A 173 -3.26 -29.72 -50.78
CA PHE A 173 -1.80 -29.73 -50.49
C PHE A 173 -1.31 -30.06 -49.05
N PRO A 174 -0.22 -30.88 -48.95
CA PRO A 174 -0.04 -31.88 -47.92
C PRO A 174 1.03 -31.51 -46.89
N GLY A 175 0.81 -31.90 -45.63
CA GLY A 175 1.84 -31.82 -44.58
C GLY A 175 1.46 -31.04 -43.32
N ARG A 176 0.18 -30.71 -43.10
CA ARG A 176 -0.25 -30.00 -41.88
C ARG A 176 -0.47 -30.97 -40.73
N MET A 177 0.51 -31.02 -39.84
CA MET A 177 0.41 -31.66 -38.53
C MET A 177 -0.64 -30.91 -37.67
N PRO A 178 -1.44 -31.62 -36.85
CA PRO A 178 -2.69 -31.10 -36.32
C PRO A 178 -2.49 -30.45 -34.95
N GLY A 179 -3.22 -29.36 -34.70
CA GLY A 179 -3.45 -28.85 -33.34
C GLY A 179 -2.70 -27.59 -32.98
N MET A 180 -3.20 -26.43 -33.43
CA MET A 180 -3.11 -25.18 -32.67
C MET A 180 -4.11 -24.19 -33.28
N GLY A 181 -5.38 -24.46 -33.05
CA GLY A 181 -6.50 -23.58 -33.41
C GLY A 181 -7.38 -23.46 -32.18
N GLY A 182 -6.96 -22.66 -31.21
CA GLY A 182 -7.67 -22.44 -29.96
C GLY A 182 -7.01 -21.31 -29.21
N GLY A 183 -7.73 -20.20 -29.06
CA GLY A 183 -7.22 -18.96 -28.48
C GLY A 183 -6.63 -19.16 -27.09
N MET A 184 -5.39 -18.69 -26.95
CA MET A 184 -4.67 -18.56 -25.68
C MET A 184 -5.40 -17.51 -24.81
N ALA A 185 -6.38 -17.95 -24.02
CA ALA A 185 -6.97 -17.16 -22.95
C ALA A 185 -5.96 -17.06 -21.79
N GLY A 186 -4.97 -16.18 -21.94
CA GLY A 186 -3.92 -15.94 -20.95
C GLY A 186 -3.17 -14.62 -21.08
N THR A 187 -3.48 -13.78 -22.08
CA THR A 187 -2.78 -12.51 -22.35
C THR A 187 -3.67 -11.28 -22.18
N ALA A 188 -4.67 -11.35 -21.30
CA ALA A 188 -5.46 -10.19 -20.89
C ALA A 188 -4.58 -9.27 -20.02
N GLY A 189 -3.92 -8.30 -20.64
CA GLY A 189 -3.19 -7.26 -19.90
C GLY A 189 -2.35 -6.28 -20.71
N LEU A 190 -2.05 -6.55 -21.97
CA LEU A 190 -1.24 -5.65 -22.80
C LEU A 190 -2.11 -5.09 -23.95
N PRO A 191 -2.51 -3.81 -23.90
CA PRO A 191 -3.08 -3.12 -25.06
C PRO A 191 -2.15 -3.30 -26.27
N GLY A 192 -2.65 -3.38 -27.51
CA GLY A 192 -1.80 -3.40 -28.72
C GLY A 192 -1.11 -4.72 -29.08
N LEU A 193 -1.11 -5.74 -28.22
CA LEU A 193 -0.44 -7.03 -28.51
C LEU A 193 -1.10 -7.77 -29.69
N ASN A 194 -2.41 -7.62 -29.86
CA ASN A 194 -3.17 -8.22 -30.97
C ASN A 194 -2.80 -7.61 -32.35
N GLU A 195 -2.39 -6.34 -32.39
CA GLU A 195 -1.97 -5.64 -33.62
C GLU A 195 -0.53 -5.97 -34.03
N ILE A 196 0.30 -6.34 -33.04
CA ILE A 196 1.66 -6.81 -33.26
C ILE A 196 1.65 -8.25 -33.81
N LEU A 197 0.81 -9.12 -33.24
CA LEU A 197 0.62 -10.51 -33.70
C LEU A 197 -0.10 -10.64 -35.06
N SER A 198 -0.62 -9.54 -35.61
CA SER A 198 -1.20 -9.51 -36.95
C SER A 198 -0.16 -9.28 -38.06
N ASP A 199 1.10 -9.00 -37.70
CA ASP A 199 2.19 -8.79 -38.64
C ASP A 199 2.85 -10.14 -39.02
N PRO A 200 2.87 -10.54 -40.31
CA PRO A 200 3.43 -11.81 -40.74
C PRO A 200 4.89 -12.03 -40.32
N GLU A 201 5.69 -10.96 -40.26
CA GLU A 201 7.10 -11.04 -39.89
C GLU A 201 7.29 -11.19 -38.37
N VAL A 202 6.39 -10.57 -37.58
CA VAL A 202 6.37 -10.75 -36.11
C VAL A 202 5.91 -12.15 -35.76
N MET A 203 4.90 -12.68 -36.45
CA MET A 203 4.44 -14.06 -36.26
C MET A 203 5.50 -15.10 -36.58
N ALA A 204 6.29 -14.88 -37.64
CA ALA A 204 7.42 -15.74 -37.97
C ALA A 204 8.52 -15.70 -36.89
N ALA A 205 8.77 -14.52 -36.32
CA ALA A 205 9.75 -14.35 -35.25
C ALA A 205 9.28 -14.92 -33.90
N VAL A 206 7.99 -14.84 -33.57
CA VAL A 206 7.41 -15.40 -32.32
C VAL A 206 7.30 -16.93 -32.35
N GLN A 207 7.37 -17.55 -33.53
CA GLN A 207 7.46 -19.01 -33.65
C GLN A 207 8.82 -19.57 -33.19
N ASP A 208 9.84 -18.73 -33.11
CA ASP A 208 11.13 -19.11 -32.54
C ASP A 208 11.03 -19.10 -31.00
N PRO A 209 11.23 -20.24 -30.33
CA PRO A 209 11.13 -20.35 -28.89
C PRO A 209 12.08 -19.39 -28.15
N GLU A 210 13.27 -19.14 -28.69
CA GLU A 210 14.26 -18.27 -28.06
C GLU A 210 13.83 -16.80 -28.16
N VAL A 211 13.22 -16.42 -29.29
CA VAL A 211 12.74 -15.05 -29.53
C VAL A 211 11.50 -14.75 -28.69
N MET A 212 10.60 -15.72 -28.51
CA MET A 212 9.41 -15.56 -27.67
C MET A 212 9.78 -15.36 -26.19
N VAL A 213 10.76 -16.14 -25.68
CA VAL A 213 11.25 -16.01 -24.30
C VAL A 213 11.89 -14.64 -24.10
N ALA A 214 12.74 -14.21 -25.02
CA ALA A 214 13.38 -12.89 -24.96
C ALA A 214 12.36 -11.74 -25.04
N PHE A 215 11.33 -11.87 -25.89
CA PHE A 215 10.26 -10.88 -25.98
C PHE A 215 9.45 -10.79 -24.69
N GLN A 216 9.13 -11.92 -24.06
CA GLN A 216 8.40 -11.94 -22.79
C GLN A 216 9.22 -11.31 -21.66
N ASP A 217 10.51 -11.59 -21.61
CA ASP A 217 11.43 -11.02 -20.62
C ASP A 217 11.52 -9.49 -20.74
N VAL A 218 11.71 -8.99 -21.96
CA VAL A 218 11.72 -7.54 -22.23
C VAL A 218 10.36 -6.88 -21.99
N ALA A 219 9.25 -7.57 -22.29
CA ALA A 219 7.91 -7.06 -22.05
C ALA A 219 7.58 -6.94 -20.55
N GLN A 220 8.13 -7.84 -19.72
CA GLN A 220 8.00 -7.76 -18.26
C GLN A 220 8.94 -6.74 -17.65
N ASN A 221 10.13 -6.55 -18.24
CA ASN A 221 11.12 -5.59 -17.78
C ASN A 221 11.90 -4.98 -18.95
N ALA A 222 11.56 -3.75 -19.33
CA ALA A 222 12.17 -3.06 -20.47
C ALA A 222 13.70 -2.87 -20.33
N ALA A 223 14.24 -2.91 -19.11
CA ALA A 223 15.69 -2.81 -18.87
C ALA A 223 16.47 -4.02 -19.43
N ASN A 224 15.83 -5.19 -19.55
CA ASN A 224 16.45 -6.43 -20.02
C ASN A 224 16.72 -6.43 -21.54
N THR A 225 16.20 -5.44 -22.28
CA THR A 225 16.48 -5.25 -23.72
C THR A 225 17.98 -5.28 -24.04
N SER A 226 18.81 -4.82 -23.09
CA SER A 226 20.27 -4.78 -23.26
C SER A 226 20.91 -6.15 -23.38
N GLU A 227 20.29 -7.19 -22.81
CA GLU A 227 20.81 -8.57 -22.83
C GLU A 227 20.67 -9.23 -24.21
N TYR A 228 19.72 -8.75 -25.01
CA TYR A 228 19.39 -9.32 -26.32
C TYR A 228 19.89 -8.48 -27.50
N GLN A 229 20.76 -7.50 -27.26
CA GLN A 229 21.35 -6.65 -28.30
C GLN A 229 22.12 -7.44 -29.37
N SER A 230 22.69 -8.58 -28.98
CA SER A 230 23.42 -9.49 -29.88
C SER A 230 22.50 -10.35 -30.75
N ASN A 231 21.19 -10.42 -30.43
CA ASN A 231 20.22 -11.19 -31.20
C ASN A 231 19.43 -10.26 -32.15
N PRO A 232 19.74 -10.27 -33.46
CA PRO A 232 19.13 -9.35 -34.41
C PRO A 232 17.63 -9.59 -34.61
N THR A 233 17.13 -10.82 -34.44
CA THR A 233 15.69 -11.12 -34.59
C THR A 233 14.89 -10.55 -33.42
N VAL A 234 15.41 -10.68 -32.19
CA VAL A 234 14.81 -10.10 -30.99
C VAL A 234 14.81 -8.57 -31.04
N MET A 235 15.92 -7.94 -31.45
CA MET A 235 16.01 -6.48 -31.57
C MET A 235 15.08 -5.92 -32.66
N ASN A 236 14.90 -6.63 -33.77
CA ASN A 236 13.93 -6.24 -34.81
C ASN A 236 12.49 -6.32 -34.30
N LEU A 237 12.16 -7.35 -33.51
CA LEU A 237 10.85 -7.51 -32.88
C LEU A 237 10.56 -6.40 -31.85
N ILE A 238 11.52 -6.08 -30.99
CA ILE A 238 11.40 -5.03 -29.96
C ILE A 238 11.26 -3.65 -30.61
N SER A 239 12.08 -3.33 -31.62
CA SER A 239 12.00 -2.04 -32.31
C SER A 239 10.68 -1.84 -33.06
N LYS A 240 10.15 -2.88 -33.72
CA LYS A 240 8.82 -2.85 -34.35
C LYS A 240 7.69 -2.70 -33.33
N SER A 241 7.80 -3.37 -32.19
CA SER A 241 6.82 -3.27 -31.10
C SER A 241 6.82 -1.85 -30.52
N SER A 242 7.99 -1.30 -30.19
CA SER A 242 8.16 0.07 -29.70
C SER A 242 7.64 1.13 -30.68
N ALA A 243 7.90 0.98 -31.98
CA ALA A 243 7.41 1.90 -33.01
C ALA A 243 5.88 1.88 -33.17
N LYS A 244 5.21 0.76 -32.88
CA LYS A 244 3.74 0.65 -32.87
C LYS A 244 3.12 1.20 -31.57
N PHE A 245 3.77 0.98 -30.43
CA PHE A 245 3.33 1.52 -29.13
C PHE A 245 3.54 3.03 -28.99
N GLY A 246 4.57 3.60 -29.62
CA GLY A 246 4.90 5.03 -29.53
C GLY A 246 4.05 5.98 -30.38
N ARG A 247 3.06 5.48 -31.16
CA ARG A 247 2.17 6.33 -31.99
C ARG A 247 0.83 6.68 -31.33
N GLN A 248 0.60 6.27 -30.09
CA GLN A 248 -0.52 6.75 -29.28
C GLN A 248 0.03 7.58 -28.11
N ALA A 249 0.43 8.81 -28.43
CA ALA A 249 0.60 9.89 -27.46
C ALA A 249 -0.08 11.15 -28.01
#